data_AF-A0A2Y9AQC0-F1
#
_entry.id   AF-A0A2Y9AQC0-F1
#
_cell.length_a   1.000
_cell.length_b   1.000
_cell.length_c   1.000
_cell.angle_alpha   90.00
_cell.angle_beta   90.00
_cell.angle_gamma   90.00
#
_symmetry.space_group_name_H-M   'P 1'
#
loop_
_entity.id
_entity.type
_entity.pdbx_description
1 polymer ?
#
loop_
_entity_poly.entity_id
_entity_poly.type
_entity_poly.pdbx_seq_one_letter_code
_entity_poly.pdbx_strand_id
1 'polypeptide(L)'
;MKPVDQEFLLSLAGVSATLLGTFIVGVFFYIDSSAHRRVTGSRATDVYLRSGTRWVFTAYSIPLFVPLFLAATDRLWGAVSFAALGTVLIVMTVETGLRTLAGGRSGMSHAFVINEWATSAAVLAAMILPWALGGWIPRPSEFVPSMLLLLASGFASTAALVMAQFDASRDG
;
A
#
# COMPACT_ATOMS: atom_id res chain seq x y z
N MET A 1 0.89 -26.99 -10.92
CA MET A 1 0.34 -25.95 -10.01
C MET A 1 -1.18 -26.13 -9.96
N LYS A 2 -1.77 -26.21 -8.75
CA LYS A 2 -3.22 -26.41 -8.57
C LYS A 2 -3.99 -25.13 -8.95
N PRO A 3 -5.21 -25.23 -9.50
CA PRO A 3 -6.06 -24.04 -9.67
C PRO A 3 -6.23 -23.37 -8.30
N VAL A 4 -6.05 -22.05 -8.24
CA VAL A 4 -6.36 -21.30 -7.02
C VAL A 4 -7.86 -21.33 -6.84
N ASP A 5 -8.27 -21.75 -5.65
CA ASP A 5 -9.68 -21.85 -5.28
C ASP A 5 -10.29 -20.44 -5.17
N GLN A 6 -11.52 -20.30 -5.63
CA GLN A 6 -12.28 -19.06 -5.51
C GLN A 6 -12.41 -18.64 -4.04
N GLU A 7 -12.53 -19.62 -3.14
CA GLU A 7 -12.58 -19.40 -1.69
C GLU A 7 -11.31 -18.70 -1.17
N PHE A 8 -10.13 -19.03 -1.72
CA PHE A 8 -8.88 -18.38 -1.34
C PHE A 8 -8.86 -16.90 -1.77
N LEU A 9 -9.29 -16.60 -3.00
CA LEU A 9 -9.35 -15.21 -3.50
C LEU A 9 -10.31 -14.36 -2.67
N LEU A 10 -11.48 -14.91 -2.34
CA LEU A 10 -12.46 -14.24 -1.49
C LEU A 10 -11.96 -14.04 -0.06
N SER A 11 -11.25 -15.03 0.49
CA SER A 11 -10.61 -14.91 1.82
C SER A 11 -9.54 -13.82 1.82
N LEU A 12 -8.69 -13.76 0.79
CA LEU A 12 -7.68 -12.72 0.63
C LEU A 12 -8.30 -11.31 0.52
N ALA A 13 -9.38 -11.18 -0.25
CA ALA A 13 -10.14 -9.95 -0.34
C ALA A 13 -10.75 -9.56 1.03
N GLY A 14 -11.30 -10.52 1.77
CA GLY A 14 -11.86 -10.31 3.10
C GLY A 14 -10.83 -9.83 4.13
N VAL A 15 -9.64 -10.44 4.14
CA VAL A 15 -8.52 -9.98 4.98
C VAL A 15 -8.11 -8.56 4.60
N SER A 16 -7.98 -8.29 3.30
CA SER A 16 -7.61 -6.96 2.79
C SER A 16 -8.67 -5.91 3.14
N ALA A 17 -9.95 -6.24 3.02
CA ALA A 17 -11.07 -5.38 3.42
C ALA A 17 -11.01 -5.04 4.91
N THR A 18 -10.70 -6.03 5.76
CA THR A 18 -10.62 -5.85 7.21
C THR A 18 -9.45 -4.94 7.60
N LEU A 19 -8.28 -5.15 6.99
CA LEU A 19 -7.10 -4.30 7.21
C LEU A 19 -7.34 -2.89 6.70
N LEU A 20 -7.90 -2.73 5.50
CA LEU A 20 -8.25 -1.42 4.95
C LEU A 20 -9.30 -0.70 5.82
N GLY A 21 -10.34 -1.41 6.27
CA GLY A 21 -11.36 -0.86 7.16
C GLY A 21 -10.78 -0.40 8.50
N THR A 22 -9.94 -1.22 9.12
CA THR A 22 -9.25 -0.87 10.37
C THR A 22 -8.34 0.34 10.18
N PHE A 23 -7.63 0.39 9.05
CA PHE A 23 -6.80 1.53 8.69
C PHE A 23 -7.61 2.81 8.53
N ILE A 24 -8.73 2.77 7.81
CA ILE A 24 -9.64 3.92 7.63
C ILE A 24 -10.15 4.43 8.98
N VAL A 25 -10.57 3.52 9.86
CA VAL A 25 -11.02 3.87 11.22
C VAL A 25 -9.89 4.54 12.00
N GLY A 26 -8.68 3.98 11.95
CA GLY A 26 -7.49 4.57 12.59
C GLY A 26 -7.18 5.98 12.07
N VAL A 27 -7.25 6.20 10.76
CA VAL A 27 -7.08 7.52 10.13
C VAL A 27 -8.17 8.50 10.57
N PHE A 28 -9.44 8.06 10.65
CA PHE A 28 -10.54 8.90 11.09
C PHE A 28 -10.35 9.36 12.54
N PHE A 29 -10.04 8.42 13.44
CA PHE A 29 -9.73 8.74 14.84
C PHE A 29 -8.51 9.66 14.94
N TYR A 30 -7.49 9.46 14.10
CA TYR A 30 -6.34 10.34 14.06
C TYR A 30 -6.74 11.78 13.72
N ILE A 31 -7.51 11.99 12.66
CA ILE A 31 -7.99 13.31 12.22
C ILE A 31 -8.84 13.98 13.31
N ASP A 32 -9.71 13.22 13.97
CA ASP A 32 -10.61 13.73 15.01
C ASP A 32 -9.85 14.04 16.33
N SER A 33 -8.76 13.32 16.61
CA SER A 33 -8.00 13.45 17.84
C SER A 33 -7.37 14.84 18.02
N SER A 34 -7.20 15.24 19.29
CA SER A 34 -6.44 16.44 19.64
C SER A 34 -4.95 16.36 19.27
N ALA A 35 -4.43 15.18 18.92
CA ALA A 35 -3.06 15.01 18.43
C ALA A 35 -2.87 15.67 17.07
N HIS A 36 -3.83 15.49 16.14
CA HIS A 36 -3.81 16.20 14.86
C HIS A 36 -3.84 17.73 15.03
N ARG A 37 -4.61 18.23 16.01
CA ARG A 37 -4.67 19.67 16.37
C ARG A 37 -3.37 20.23 16.97
N ARG A 38 -2.50 19.39 17.55
CA ARG A 38 -1.18 19.80 18.08
C ARG A 38 -0.09 19.72 17.02
N VAL A 39 -0.17 18.75 16.10
CA VAL A 39 0.80 18.54 15.00
C VAL A 39 0.66 19.58 13.88
N THR A 40 -0.46 20.34 13.84
CA THR A 40 -0.70 21.44 12.88
C THR A 40 0.36 22.56 12.94
N GLY A 41 1.33 22.49 13.86
CA GLY A 41 2.51 23.36 13.88
C GLY A 41 3.54 23.11 12.77
N SER A 42 3.55 21.94 12.10
CA SER A 42 4.54 21.63 11.04
C SER A 42 3.88 21.11 9.76
N ARG A 43 3.83 21.96 8.73
CA ARG A 43 3.31 21.68 7.38
C ARG A 43 3.93 20.44 6.71
N ALA A 44 5.15 20.05 7.11
CA ALA A 44 5.86 18.90 6.56
C ALA A 44 5.25 17.56 7.03
N THR A 45 4.81 17.49 8.30
CA THR A 45 4.24 16.27 8.90
C THR A 45 2.85 15.96 8.32
N ASP A 46 2.03 16.99 8.08
CA ASP A 46 0.70 16.84 7.47
C ASP A 46 0.77 16.32 6.03
N VAL A 47 1.71 16.83 5.22
CA VAL A 47 1.90 16.38 3.83
C VAL A 47 2.36 14.93 3.79
N TYR A 48 3.27 14.54 4.69
CA TYR A 48 3.77 13.17 4.80
C TYR A 48 2.64 12.19 5.16
N LEU A 49 1.85 12.49 6.19
CA LEU A 49 0.71 11.67 6.60
C LEU A 49 -0.32 11.52 5.48
N ARG A 50 -0.66 12.61 4.80
CA ARG A 50 -1.61 12.57 3.68
C ARG A 50 -1.10 11.71 2.53
N SER A 51 0.19 11.78 2.20
CA SER A 51 0.82 10.97 1.16
C SER A 51 0.85 9.49 1.55
N GLY A 52 1.33 9.19 2.76
CA GLY A 52 1.39 7.83 3.29
C GLY A 52 0.02 7.18 3.40
N THR A 53 -1.00 7.91 3.84
CA THR A 53 -2.38 7.40 3.91
C THR A 53 -2.94 7.05 2.54
N ARG A 54 -2.73 7.92 1.53
CA ARG A 54 -3.16 7.64 0.15
C ARG A 54 -2.45 6.42 -0.41
N TRP A 55 -1.16 6.28 -0.12
CA TRP A 55 -0.37 5.14 -0.56
C TRP A 55 -0.86 3.82 0.06
N VAL A 56 -1.03 3.77 1.39
CA VAL A 56 -1.51 2.57 2.12
C VAL A 56 -2.91 2.18 1.64
N PHE A 57 -3.81 3.16 1.46
CA PHE A 57 -5.14 2.92 0.93
C PHE A 57 -5.08 2.26 -0.46
N THR A 58 -4.22 2.77 -1.33
CA THR A 58 -4.05 2.23 -2.70
C THR A 58 -3.42 0.84 -2.66
N ALA A 59 -2.42 0.62 -1.81
CA ALA A 59 -1.75 -0.66 -1.65
C ALA A 59 -2.72 -1.76 -1.19
N TYR A 60 -3.63 -1.48 -0.25
CA TYR A 60 -4.68 -2.42 0.17
C TYR A 60 -5.85 -2.56 -0.81
N SER A 61 -6.08 -1.55 -1.65
CA SER A 61 -7.13 -1.63 -2.68
C SER A 61 -6.82 -2.72 -3.72
N ILE A 62 -5.55 -2.98 -4.03
CA ILE A 62 -5.16 -4.04 -4.97
C ILE A 62 -5.55 -5.45 -4.47
N PRO A 63 -5.05 -5.94 -3.31
CA PRO A 63 -5.41 -7.25 -2.79
C PRO A 63 -6.86 -7.32 -2.28
N LEU A 64 -7.61 -6.21 -2.28
CA LEU A 64 -9.05 -6.19 -2.10
C LEU A 64 -9.80 -6.42 -3.43
N PHE A 65 -9.61 -5.52 -4.40
CA PHE A 65 -10.43 -5.51 -5.61
C PHE A 65 -9.99 -6.54 -6.66
N VAL A 66 -8.68 -6.80 -6.80
CA VAL A 66 -8.19 -7.73 -7.82
C VAL A 66 -8.69 -9.15 -7.59
N PRO A 67 -8.66 -9.73 -6.38
CA PRO A 67 -9.29 -11.04 -6.15
C PRO A 67 -10.80 -11.03 -6.41
N LEU A 68 -11.50 -9.93 -6.12
CA LEU A 68 -12.94 -9.81 -6.39
C LEU A 68 -13.22 -9.84 -7.91
N PHE A 69 -12.46 -9.10 -8.71
CA PHE A 69 -12.58 -9.16 -10.17
C PHE A 69 -12.23 -10.55 -10.70
N LEU A 70 -11.14 -11.16 -10.22
CA LEU A 70 -10.74 -12.51 -10.63
C LEU A 70 -11.77 -13.59 -10.24
N ALA A 71 -12.50 -13.40 -9.14
CA ALA A 71 -13.53 -14.33 -8.67
C ALA A 71 -14.90 -14.10 -9.34
N ALA A 72 -15.27 -12.85 -9.63
CA ALA A 72 -16.59 -12.49 -10.16
C ALA A 72 -16.66 -12.46 -11.68
N THR A 73 -15.52 -12.28 -12.36
CA THR A 73 -15.44 -12.10 -13.82
C THR A 73 -14.40 -13.05 -14.42
N ASP A 74 -13.77 -12.67 -15.53
CA ASP A 74 -12.72 -13.44 -16.18
C ASP A 74 -11.31 -12.85 -15.94
N ARG A 75 -10.30 -13.57 -16.43
CA ARG A 75 -8.88 -13.25 -16.20
C ARG A 75 -8.48 -11.90 -16.79
N LEU A 76 -9.14 -11.44 -17.85
CA LEU A 76 -8.80 -10.17 -18.50
C LEU A 76 -9.13 -8.99 -17.57
N TRP A 77 -10.32 -8.98 -16.96
CA TRP A 77 -10.72 -7.91 -16.04
C TRP A 77 -9.90 -7.92 -14.75
N GLY A 78 -9.49 -9.10 -14.27
CA GLY A 78 -8.52 -9.21 -13.17
C GLY A 78 -7.17 -8.59 -13.53
N ALA A 79 -6.64 -8.88 -14.72
CA ALA A 79 -5.39 -8.30 -15.20
C ALA A 79 -5.49 -6.78 -15.42
N VAL A 80 -6.61 -6.30 -15.99
CA VAL A 80 -6.88 -4.86 -16.20
C VAL A 80 -7.00 -4.13 -14.88
N SER A 81 -7.74 -4.66 -13.91
CA SER A 81 -7.87 -4.03 -12.58
C SER A 81 -6.53 -3.99 -11.84
N PHE A 82 -5.73 -5.05 -11.93
CA PHE A 82 -4.37 -5.07 -11.38
C PHE A 82 -3.47 -4.02 -12.05
N ALA A 83 -3.47 -3.95 -13.39
CA ALA A 83 -2.67 -2.97 -14.13
C ALA A 83 -3.09 -1.53 -13.82
N ALA A 84 -4.39 -1.25 -13.75
CA ALA A 84 -4.93 0.07 -13.45
C ALA A 84 -4.55 0.53 -12.04
N LEU A 85 -4.88 -0.27 -11.02
CA LEU A 85 -4.56 0.06 -9.62
C LEU A 85 -3.05 0.05 -9.36
N GLY A 86 -2.33 -0.88 -10.00
CA GLY A 86 -0.87 -0.96 -9.96
C GLY A 86 -0.20 0.28 -10.52
N THR A 87 -0.69 0.82 -11.64
CA THR A 87 -0.19 2.07 -12.22
C THR A 87 -0.38 3.23 -11.26
N VAL A 88 -1.55 3.34 -10.62
CA VAL A 88 -1.81 4.38 -9.60
C VAL A 88 -0.81 4.24 -8.44
N LEU A 89 -0.56 3.02 -7.95
CA LEU A 89 0.39 2.78 -6.88
C LEU A 89 1.83 3.14 -7.28
N ILE A 90 2.26 2.80 -8.51
CA ILE A 90 3.58 3.18 -9.04
C ILE A 90 3.71 4.70 -9.08
N VAL A 91 2.72 5.40 -9.65
CA VAL A 91 2.74 6.87 -9.74
C VAL A 91 2.89 7.51 -8.36
N MET A 92 2.14 7.03 -7.36
CA MET A 92 2.26 7.53 -5.98
C MET A 92 3.63 7.22 -5.35
N THR A 93 4.18 6.04 -5.64
CA THR A 93 5.51 5.64 -5.14
C THR A 93 6.60 6.52 -5.75
N VAL A 94 6.53 6.79 -7.06
CA VAL A 94 7.47 7.68 -7.77
C VAL A 94 7.34 9.12 -7.26
N GLU A 95 6.11 9.64 -7.07
CA GLU A 95 5.89 10.99 -6.53
C GLU A 95 6.50 11.14 -5.13
N THR A 96 6.38 10.11 -4.28
CA THR A 96 6.94 10.10 -2.92
C THR A 96 8.47 10.03 -2.95
N GLY A 97 9.05 9.17 -3.79
CA GLY A 97 10.49 9.06 -3.97
C GLY A 97 11.13 10.35 -4.52
N LEU A 98 10.52 10.97 -5.53
CA LEU A 98 11.00 12.24 -6.10
C LEU A 98 10.96 13.38 -5.09
N ARG A 99 9.90 13.48 -4.27
CA ARG A 99 9.81 14.48 -3.19
C ARG A 99 10.87 14.27 -2.11
N THR A 100 11.10 13.02 -1.74
CA THR A 100 12.13 12.63 -0.77
C THR A 100 13.53 13.01 -1.23
N LEU A 101 13.80 12.90 -2.54
CA LEU A 101 15.07 13.34 -3.15
C LEU A 101 15.17 14.87 -3.24
N ALA A 102 14.08 15.56 -3.60
CA ALA A 102 14.06 17.02 -3.77
C ALA A 102 14.12 17.81 -2.44
N GLY A 103 13.59 17.25 -1.35
CA GLY A 103 13.53 17.91 -0.03
C GLY A 103 14.83 17.92 0.76
N GLY A 104 15.87 17.20 0.30
CA GLY A 104 17.14 17.06 1.03
C GLY A 104 17.05 16.11 2.23
N ARG A 105 18.01 15.20 2.38
CA ARG A 105 18.07 14.15 3.43
C ARG A 105 18.26 14.69 4.86
N SER A 106 18.27 16.01 5.06
CA SER A 106 18.55 16.66 6.34
C SER A 106 17.35 16.54 7.28
N GLY A 107 17.21 15.39 7.94
CA GLY A 107 16.22 15.16 9.01
C GLY A 107 15.50 13.81 8.95
N MET A 108 15.67 13.01 7.90
CA MET A 108 15.02 11.68 7.83
C MET A 108 15.88 10.60 8.50
N SER A 109 15.30 9.90 9.47
CA SER A 109 15.90 8.73 10.13
C SER A 109 16.32 7.66 9.10
N HIS A 110 17.45 6.99 9.34
CA HIS A 110 17.97 5.92 8.47
C HIS A 110 16.95 4.79 8.25
N ALA A 111 16.15 4.47 9.27
CA ALA A 111 15.08 3.48 9.19
C ALA A 111 13.99 3.86 8.17
N PHE A 112 13.71 5.15 8.04
CA PHE A 112 12.71 5.69 7.12
C PHE A 112 13.14 5.51 5.66
N VAL A 113 14.40 5.82 5.37
CA VAL A 113 14.97 5.66 4.03
C VAL A 113 14.96 4.18 3.64
N ILE A 114 15.34 3.28 4.55
CA ILE A 114 15.30 1.83 4.28
C ILE A 114 13.88 1.37 3.98
N ASN A 115 12.88 1.82 4.77
CA ASN A 115 11.49 1.47 4.54
C ASN A 115 11.02 1.96 3.16
N GLU A 116 11.31 3.20 2.78
CA GLU A 116 10.91 3.75 1.48
C GLU A 116 11.49 2.96 0.30
N TRP A 117 12.78 2.63 0.36
CA TRP A 117 13.44 1.84 -0.68
C TRP A 117 12.93 0.40 -0.73
N ALA A 118 12.79 -0.26 0.43
CA ALA A 118 12.27 -1.62 0.51
C ALA A 118 10.83 -1.70 -0.02
N THR A 119 10.00 -0.72 0.33
CA THR A 119 8.60 -0.65 -0.10
C THR A 119 8.51 -0.37 -1.60
N SER A 120 9.34 0.54 -2.12
CA SER A 120 9.42 0.81 -3.56
C SER A 120 9.86 -0.42 -4.36
N ALA A 121 10.89 -1.12 -3.89
CA ALA A 121 11.35 -2.36 -4.51
C ALA A 121 10.28 -3.46 -4.46
N ALA A 122 9.56 -3.60 -3.34
CA ALA A 122 8.46 -4.53 -3.18
C ALA A 122 7.31 -4.23 -4.14
N VAL A 123 6.96 -2.95 -4.35
CA VAL A 123 5.96 -2.54 -5.35
C VAL A 123 6.40 -2.93 -6.75
N LEU A 124 7.64 -2.61 -7.14
CA LEU A 124 8.14 -2.98 -8.48
C LEU A 124 8.12 -4.50 -8.68
N ALA A 125 8.59 -5.27 -7.69
CA ALA A 125 8.54 -6.72 -7.74
C ALA A 125 7.10 -7.22 -7.88
N ALA A 126 6.17 -6.71 -7.06
CA ALA A 126 4.75 -7.05 -7.13
C ALA A 126 4.15 -6.73 -8.49
N MET A 127 4.53 -5.62 -9.13
CA MET A 127 3.99 -5.22 -10.43
C MET A 127 4.52 -6.06 -11.59
N ILE A 128 5.74 -6.60 -11.48
CA ILE A 128 6.37 -7.40 -12.53
C ILE A 128 5.97 -8.88 -12.43
N LEU A 129 5.80 -9.40 -11.21
CA LEU A 129 5.59 -10.82 -10.93
C LEU A 129 4.47 -11.50 -11.75
N PRO A 130 3.25 -10.94 -11.88
CA PRO A 130 2.18 -11.64 -12.58
C PRO A 130 2.51 -11.85 -14.05
N TRP A 131 3.13 -10.85 -14.68
CA TRP A 131 3.50 -10.90 -16.09
C TRP A 131 4.73 -11.77 -16.34
N ALA A 132 5.69 -11.74 -15.41
CA ALA A 132 6.89 -12.58 -15.49
C ALA A 132 6.55 -14.08 -15.35
N LEU A 133 5.57 -14.42 -14.52
CA LEU A 133 5.13 -15.80 -14.30
C LEU A 133 4.09 -16.27 -15.32
N GLY A 134 3.21 -15.36 -15.77
CA GLY A 134 2.00 -15.67 -16.52
C GLY A 134 1.92 -15.17 -17.96
N GLY A 135 2.89 -14.37 -18.40
CA GLY A 135 2.85 -13.69 -19.69
C GLY A 135 1.80 -12.57 -19.73
N TRP A 136 1.18 -12.34 -20.88
CA TRP A 136 0.29 -11.19 -21.14
C TRP A 136 -1.09 -11.26 -20.47
N ILE A 137 -1.58 -12.47 -20.15
CA ILE A 137 -2.88 -12.65 -19.47
C ILE A 137 -2.65 -13.68 -18.35
N PRO A 138 -2.12 -13.23 -17.21
CA PRO A 138 -1.77 -14.13 -16.12
C PRO A 138 -3.01 -14.84 -15.56
N ARG A 139 -2.81 -16.06 -15.09
CA ARG A 139 -3.79 -16.84 -14.33
C ARG A 139 -3.95 -16.25 -12.94
N PRO A 140 -5.10 -16.46 -12.28
CA PRO A 140 -5.33 -15.94 -10.93
C PRO A 140 -4.23 -16.31 -9.92
N SER A 141 -3.64 -17.49 -10.05
CA SER A 141 -2.54 -17.97 -9.20
C SER A 141 -1.26 -17.15 -9.30
N GLU A 142 -1.01 -16.51 -10.43
CA GLU A 142 0.21 -15.75 -10.69
C GLU A 142 0.14 -14.33 -10.11
N PHE A 143 -1.06 -13.85 -9.79
CA PHE A 143 -1.26 -12.60 -9.05
C PHE A 143 -1.07 -12.76 -7.54
N VAL A 144 -1.21 -13.98 -7.00
CA VAL A 144 -1.18 -14.23 -5.54
C VAL A 144 0.10 -13.72 -4.87
N PRO A 145 1.31 -13.98 -5.40
CA PRO A 145 2.55 -13.46 -4.81
C PRO A 145 2.54 -11.92 -4.73
N SER A 146 2.10 -11.25 -5.79
CA SER A 146 1.99 -9.80 -5.84
C SER A 146 0.99 -9.27 -4.82
N MET A 147 -0.17 -9.91 -4.69
CA MET A 147 -1.19 -9.51 -3.73
C MET A 147 -0.70 -9.66 -2.29
N LEU A 148 0.02 -10.75 -1.98
CA LEU A 148 0.62 -10.97 -0.66
C LEU A 148 1.73 -9.97 -0.36
N LEU A 149 2.59 -9.66 -1.34
CA LEU A 149 3.63 -8.64 -1.19
C LEU A 149 3.01 -7.26 -0.92
N LEU A 150 2.00 -6.86 -1.68
CA LEU A 150 1.31 -5.58 -1.49
C LEU A 150 0.57 -5.51 -0.16
N LEU A 151 -0.05 -6.60 0.28
CA LEU A 151 -0.68 -6.70 1.59
C LEU A 151 0.35 -6.51 2.71
N ALA A 152 1.49 -7.19 2.63
CA ALA A 152 2.58 -7.07 3.60
C ALA A 152 3.20 -5.67 3.60
N SER A 153 3.43 -5.08 2.43
CA SER A 153 3.95 -3.72 2.29
C SER A 153 2.97 -2.66 2.81
N GLY A 154 1.67 -2.83 2.55
CA GLY A 154 0.60 -2.00 3.11
C GLY A 154 0.57 -2.05 4.63
N PHE A 155 0.70 -3.25 5.19
CA PHE A 155 0.77 -3.46 6.64
C PHE A 155 2.01 -2.84 7.28
N ALA A 156 3.19 -3.11 6.72
CA ALA A 156 4.44 -2.52 7.20
C ALA A 156 4.41 -0.98 7.14
N SER A 157 3.87 -0.42 6.07
CA SER A 157 3.72 1.04 5.93
C SER A 157 2.71 1.63 6.91
N THR A 158 1.63 0.89 7.22
CA THR A 158 0.68 1.27 8.27
C THR A 158 1.36 1.31 9.64
N ALA A 159 2.13 0.27 9.98
CA ALA A 159 2.88 0.22 11.22
C ALA A 159 3.91 1.36 11.31
N ALA A 160 4.62 1.64 10.21
CA ALA A 160 5.57 2.75 10.14
C ALA A 160 4.89 4.12 10.36
N LEU A 161 3.72 4.35 9.77
CA LEU A 161 2.94 5.57 9.99
C LEU A 161 2.53 5.72 11.46
N VAL A 162 2.07 4.64 12.09
CA VAL A 162 1.67 4.64 13.51
C VAL A 162 2.87 4.93 14.41
N MET A 163 4.01 4.27 14.19
CA MET A 163 5.23 4.50 14.97
C MET A 163 5.74 5.94 14.82
N ALA A 164 5.74 6.47 13.60
CA ALA A 164 6.14 7.86 13.35
C ALA A 164 5.25 8.88 14.10
N GLN A 165 3.97 8.57 14.32
CA GLN A 165 3.10 9.41 15.15
C GLN A 165 3.42 9.31 16.65
N PHE A 166 3.72 8.11 17.15
CA PHE A 166 4.13 7.95 18.54
C PHE A 166 5.43 8.69 18.84
N ASP A 167 6.43 8.60 17.97
CA ASP A 167 7.70 9.32 18.12
C ASP A 167 7.49 10.83 18.11
N ALA A 168 6.71 11.36 17.15
CA ALA A 168 6.40 12.78 17.08
C ALA A 168 5.66 13.33 18.32
N SER A 169 4.85 12.49 18.98
CA SER A 169 4.14 12.87 20.21
C SER A 169 5.00 12.87 21.48
N ARG A 170 6.21 12.29 21.41
CA ARG A 170 7.13 12.14 22.55
C ARG A 170 8.10 13.31 22.69
N ASP A 171 8.40 13.97 21.59
CA ASP A 171 9.39 15.06 21.48
C ASP A 171 8.76 16.47 21.49
N GLY A 172 7.44 16.59 21.72
CA GLY A 172 6.70 17.88 21.78
C GLY A 172 5.84 18.00 23.04
#